data_AF-A0A0F9TIF2-F1
#
_entry.id   AF-A0A0F9TIF2-F1
#
_cell.length_a   1.000
_cell.length_b   1.000
_cell.length_c   1.000
_cell.angle_alpha   90.00
_cell.angle_beta   90.00
_cell.angle_gamma   90.00
#
_symmetry.space_group_name_H-M   'P 1'
#
loop_
_entity.id
_entity.type
_entity.pdbx_description
1 polymer ?
#
loop_
_entity_poly.entity_id
_entity_poly.type
_entity_poly.pdbx_seq_one_letter_code
_entity_poly.pdbx_strand_id
1 'polypeptide(L)' 'MKKRCSKCGMLRAQKDLVLLETGEYLCFSCWNKDLATEEKPKM' A
#
# COMPACT_ATOMS: atom_id res chain seq x y z
N MET A 1 4.58 -16.26 -5.66
CA MET A 1 3.46 -16.26 -4.69
C MET A 1 2.64 -14.99 -4.89
N LYS A 2 1.31 -15.07 -4.82
CA LYS A 2 0.41 -13.91 -4.89
C LYS A 2 -0.02 -13.53 -3.47
N LYS A 3 -0.07 -12.24 -3.17
CA LYS A 3 -0.48 -11.69 -1.87
C LYS A 3 -1.64 -10.70 -2.10
N ARG A 4 -2.42 -10.46 -1.05
CA ARG A 4 -3.59 -9.57 -1.10
C ARG A 4 -3.21 -8.20 -0.54
N CYS A 5 -3.63 -7.13 -1.21
CA CYS A 5 -3.52 -5.78 -0.66
C CYS A 5 -4.48 -5.62 0.53
N SER A 6 -3.99 -5.17 1.69
CA SER A 6 -4.81 -4.91 2.89
C SER A 6 -5.90 -3.86 2.65
N LYS A 7 -5.63 -2.81 1.86
CA LYS A 7 -6.59 -1.71 1.62
C LYS A 7 -7.67 -2.03 0.59
N CYS A 8 -7.29 -2.60 -0.56
CA CYS A 8 -8.24 -2.81 -1.68
C CYS A 8 -8.65 -4.27 -1.89
N GLY A 9 -8.06 -5.23 -1.17
CA GLY A 9 -8.41 -6.65 -1.26
C GLY A 9 -8.01 -7.36 -2.56
N MET A 10 -7.38 -6.65 -3.51
CA MET A 10 -6.95 -7.26 -4.77
C MET A 10 -5.74 -8.18 -4.57
N LEU A 11 -5.79 -9.35 -5.22
CA LEU A 11 -4.65 -10.28 -5.32
C LEU A 11 -3.66 -9.77 -6.37
N ARG A 12 -2.41 -9.56 -5.97
CA ARG A 12 -1.32 -9.15 -6.86
C ARG A 12 -0.10 -10.03 -6.64
N ALA A 13 0.86 -10.00 -7.57
CA ALA A 13 2.13 -10.65 -7.33
C ALA A 13 2.87 -9.91 -6.20
N GLN A 14 3.65 -10.62 -5.40
CA GLN A 14 4.37 -10.02 -4.26
C GLN A 14 5.30 -8.87 -4.69
N LYS A 15 5.89 -8.94 -5.89
CA LYS A 15 6.70 -7.86 -6.48
C LYS A 15 5.93 -6.56 -6.72
N ASP A 16 4.60 -6.63 -6.83
CA ASP A 16 3.72 -5.49 -7.11
C ASP A 16 3.09 -4.91 -5.83
N LEU A 17 3.58 -5.36 -4.67
CA LEU A 17 3.11 -4.98 -3.35
C LEU A 17 4.28 -4.43 -2.52
N VAL A 18 3.98 -3.44 -1.70
CA VAL A 18 4.86 -2.83 -0.72
C VAL A 18 4.55 -3.45 0.64
N LEU A 19 5.57 -3.95 1.32
CA LEU A 19 5.46 -4.41 2.71
C LEU A 19 5.68 -3.22 3.63
N LEU A 20 4.68 -2.89 4.44
CA LEU A 20 4.77 -1.86 5.47
C LEU A 20 5.45 -2.40 6.72
N GLU A 21 5.98 -1.51 7.56
CA GLU A 21 6.57 -1.86 8.86
C GLU A 21 5.57 -2.54 9.81
N THR A 22 4.27 -2.28 9.63
CA THR A 22 3.18 -2.96 10.35
C THR A 22 3.00 -4.43 9.97
N GLY A 23 3.73 -4.91 8.94
CA GLY A 23 3.59 -6.26 8.40
C GLY A 23 2.49 -6.40 7.33
N GLU A 24 1.84 -5.29 6.96
CA GLU A 24 0.78 -5.27 5.95
C GLU A 24 1.32 -5.13 4.53
N TYR A 25 0.63 -5.75 3.57
CA TYR A 25 0.95 -5.59 2.15
C TYR A 25 -0.01 -4.60 1.50
N LEU A 26 0.53 -3.55 0.87
CA LEU A 26 -0.25 -2.60 0.07
C LEU A 26 0.15 -2.65 -1.39
N CYS A 27 -0.81 -2.46 -2.29
CA CYS A 27 -0.47 -2.20 -3.69
C CYS A 27 0.05 -0.79 -3.86
N PHE A 28 0.90 -0.56 -4.87
CA PHE A 28 1.47 0.75 -5.18
C PHE A 28 0.42 1.88 -5.23
N SER A 29 -0.77 1.61 -5.78
CA SER A 29 -1.85 2.60 -5.85
C SER A 29 -2.39 3.00 -4.47
N CYS A 30 -2.51 2.04 -3.53
CA CYS A 30 -2.95 2.33 -2.17
C CYS A 30 -1.82 2.98 -1.37
N TRP A 31 -0.60 2.49 -1.52
CA TRP A 31 0.57 3.06 -0.87
C TRP A 31 0.80 4.53 -1.26
N ASN A 32 0.73 4.87 -2.56
CA ASN A 32 0.85 6.25 -3.03
C ASN A 32 -0.28 7.16 -2.49
N LYS A 33 -1.50 6.62 -2.31
CA LYS A 33 -2.60 7.40 -1.71
C LYS A 33 -2.35 7.69 -0.24
N ASP A 34 -1.83 6.72 0.52
CA ASP A 34 -1.46 6.92 1.92
C ASP A 34 -0.31 7.93 2.05
N LEU A 35 0.75 7.81 1.24
CA LEU A 35 1.86 8.80 1.21
C LEU A 35 1.37 10.22 0.88
N ALA A 36 0.50 10.38 -0.11
CA ALA A 36 -0.06 11.67 -0.47
C ALA A 36 -0.93 12.30 0.64
N THR A 37 -1.34 11.50 1.64
CA THR A 37 -2.12 11.97 2.79
C THR A 37 -1.21 12.45 3.92
N GLU A 38 0.01 11.94 4.04
CA GLU A 38 0.98 12.39 5.05
C GLU A 38 1.74 13.68 4.65
N GLU A 39 1.85 13.98 3.35
CA GLU A 39 2.53 15.19 2.85
C GLU A 39 1.64 16.43 2.68
N LYS A 40 0.54 16.55 3.42
CA LYS A 40 -0.13 17.85 3.58
C LYS A 40 -0.08 18.29 5.04
N PRO A 41 1.03 18.89 5.50
CA PRO A 41 0.93 19.84 6.59
C PRO A 41 -0.08 20.90 6.15
N LYS A 42 -1.18 21.02 6.91
CA LYS A 42 -2.07 22.19 6.85
C LYS A 42 -1.18 23.42 6.99
N MET A 43 -0.98 24.16 5.91
CA MET A 43 -0.72 25.60 5.99
C MET A 43 -2.06 26.30 6.20
#